data_AF-C4YIX4-F1
#
_entry.id   AF-C4YIX4-F1
#
_cell.length_a   1.000
_cell.length_b   1.000
_cell.length_c   1.000
_cell.angle_alpha   90.00
_cell.angle_beta   90.00
_cell.angle_gamma   90.00
#
_symmetry.space_group_name_H-M   'P 1'
#
loop_
_entity.id
_entity.type
_entity.pdbx_description
1 polymer ?
#
loop_
_entity_poly.entity_id
_entity_poly.type
_entity_poly.pdbx_seq_one_letter_code
_entity_poly.pdbx_strand_id
1 'polypeptide(L)'
;MHGTMITIDFFLKLVTLPYTVTKTVLQYYTVGTPYSRTNQEFRNSLWKNVLLSVQYHVSGNYKKENIKAVIYQPIDKVIAKFKTHPLASGLAHFGEKFDEYSYWIHKADTQGKVLIYIHGGGYLLNMFESQFVFVSALHYALDDHAAENTSILVVDYSLTMLI
;
A
#
# COMPACT_ATOMS: atom_id res chain seq x y z
N MET A 1 -21.36 -16.33 -4.56
CA MET A 1 -20.09 -16.36 -5.32
C MET A 1 -20.23 -15.47 -6.53
N HIS A 2 -19.93 -14.17 -6.42
CA HIS A 2 -19.79 -13.31 -7.59
C HIS A 2 -18.33 -13.43 -8.04
N GLY A 3 -18.10 -14.13 -9.15
CA GLY A 3 -16.76 -14.20 -9.76
C GLY A 3 -16.26 -12.79 -10.05
N THR A 4 -14.98 -12.54 -9.76
CA THR A 4 -14.33 -11.25 -10.00
C THR A 4 -14.39 -10.94 -11.49
N MET A 5 -15.39 -10.16 -11.91
CA MET A 5 -15.59 -9.83 -13.31
C MET A 5 -14.63 -8.71 -13.67
N ILE A 6 -13.54 -9.07 -14.34
CA ILE A 6 -12.63 -8.10 -14.94
C ILE A 6 -13.37 -7.45 -16.11
N THR A 7 -13.44 -6.11 -16.12
CA THR A 7 -14.11 -5.41 -17.21
C THR A 7 -13.30 -5.49 -18.49
N ILE A 8 -13.98 -5.57 -19.65
CA ILE A 8 -13.34 -5.68 -20.97
C ILE A 8 -12.31 -4.56 -21.20
N ASP A 9 -12.62 -3.33 -20.81
CA ASP A 9 -11.71 -2.18 -20.94
C ASP A 9 -10.39 -2.40 -20.19
N PHE A 10 -10.45 -3.04 -19.01
CA PHE A 10 -9.26 -3.35 -18.21
C PHE A 10 -8.49 -4.53 -18.80
N PHE A 11 -9.19 -5.56 -19.28
CA PHE A 11 -8.57 -6.67 -19.99
C PHE A 11 -7.78 -6.20 -21.23
N LEU A 12 -8.35 -5.30 -22.04
CA LEU A 12 -7.66 -4.72 -23.20
C LEU A 12 -6.39 -3.95 -22.79
N LYS A 13 -6.39 -3.30 -21.62
CA LYS A 13 -5.18 -2.66 -21.06
C LYS A 13 -4.11 -3.68 -20.67
N LEU A 14 -4.49 -4.83 -20.13
CA LEU A 14 -3.56 -5.92 -19.83
C LEU A 14 -2.94 -6.50 -21.12
N VAL A 15 -3.76 -6.72 -22.15
CA VAL A 15 -3.27 -7.21 -23.47
C VAL A 15 -2.31 -6.22 -24.12
N THR A 16 -2.50 -4.92 -23.93
CA THR A 16 -1.62 -3.87 -24.47
C THR A 16 -0.42 -3.55 -23.56
N LEU A 17 -0.33 -4.16 -22.38
CA LEU A 17 0.78 -3.94 -21.44
C LEU A 17 2.17 -4.31 -22.00
N PRO A 18 2.35 -5.45 -22.72
CA PRO A 18 3.65 -5.80 -23.29
C PRO A 18 4.16 -4.76 -24.29
N TYR A 19 3.26 -4.13 -25.05
CA TYR A 19 3.60 -3.04 -25.96
C TYR A 19 4.13 -1.83 -25.18
N THR A 20 3.44 -1.43 -24.09
CA THR A 20 3.87 -0.32 -23.23
C THR A 20 5.25 -0.58 -22.61
N VAL A 21 5.49 -1.80 -22.09
CA VAL A 21 6.79 -2.17 -21.51
C VAL A 21 7.88 -2.12 -22.58
N THR A 22 7.66 -2.77 -23.73
CA THR A 22 8.65 -2.82 -24.83
C THR A 22 8.98 -1.42 -25.33
N LYS A 23 7.96 -0.60 -25.58
CA LYS A 23 8.13 0.80 -26.00
C LYS A 23 8.96 1.58 -24.98
N THR A 24 8.68 1.43 -23.69
CA THR A 24 9.39 2.15 -22.62
C THR A 24 10.85 1.73 -22.54
N VAL A 25 11.13 0.43 -22.65
CA VAL A 25 12.50 -0.12 -22.65
C VAL A 25 13.29 0.42 -23.84
N LEU A 26 12.71 0.37 -25.04
CA LEU A 26 13.35 0.92 -26.25
C LEU A 26 13.61 2.42 -26.11
N GLN A 27 12.63 3.19 -25.61
CA GLN A 27 12.81 4.62 -25.38
C GLN A 27 13.91 4.91 -24.36
N TYR A 28 13.98 4.15 -23.27
CA TYR A 28 15.00 4.32 -22.22
C TYR A 28 16.42 4.19 -22.78
N TYR A 29 16.68 3.19 -23.63
CA TYR A 29 18.02 2.94 -24.18
C TYR A 29 18.37 3.72 -25.45
N THR A 30 17.42 4.45 -26.05
CA THR A 30 17.65 5.16 -27.32
C THR A 30 17.55 6.67 -27.19
N VAL A 31 16.36 7.20 -26.88
CA VAL A 31 16.05 8.64 -26.93
C VAL A 31 15.72 9.24 -25.57
N GLY A 32 15.68 8.41 -24.53
CA GLY A 32 15.12 8.73 -23.22
C GLY A 32 13.59 8.65 -23.21
N THR A 33 13.04 8.14 -22.11
CA THR A 33 11.60 8.17 -21.81
C THR A 33 11.13 9.60 -21.45
N PRO A 34 9.82 9.90 -21.48
CA PRO A 34 9.31 11.16 -20.95
C PRO A 34 9.77 11.47 -19.52
N TYR A 35 9.82 10.46 -18.65
CA TYR A 35 10.19 10.63 -17.24
C TYR A 35 11.70 10.89 -17.06
N SER A 36 12.56 10.12 -17.72
CA SER A 36 14.02 10.33 -17.64
C SER A 36 14.46 11.68 -18.22
N ARG A 37 13.71 12.21 -19.20
CA ARG A 37 13.96 13.52 -19.80
C ARG A 37 13.47 14.69 -18.95
N THR A 38 12.55 14.45 -18.02
CA THR A 38 11.90 15.51 -17.21
C THR A 38 12.30 15.50 -15.75
N ASN A 39 12.79 14.38 -15.21
CA ASN A 39 13.16 14.25 -13.81
C ASN A 39 14.42 13.37 -13.64
N GLN A 40 15.39 13.89 -12.88
CA GLN A 40 16.67 13.22 -12.61
C GLN A 40 16.51 11.87 -11.92
N GLU A 41 15.47 11.70 -11.10
CA GLU A 41 15.17 10.46 -10.38
C GLU A 41 15.03 9.26 -11.32
N PHE A 42 14.56 9.49 -12.55
CA PHE A 42 14.26 8.46 -13.53
C PHE A 42 15.41 8.21 -14.52
N ARG A 43 16.47 9.02 -14.51
CA ARG A 43 17.54 8.93 -15.53
C ARG A 43 18.29 7.60 -15.50
N ASN A 44 18.52 7.08 -14.30
CA ASN A 44 19.39 5.91 -14.09
C ASN A 44 18.60 4.68 -13.60
N SER A 45 17.28 4.63 -13.84
CA SER A 45 16.44 3.52 -13.37
C SER A 45 15.42 3.11 -14.42
N LEU A 46 15.74 2.07 -15.20
CA LEU A 46 14.78 1.43 -16.10
C LEU A 46 13.52 0.99 -15.33
N TRP A 47 13.71 0.42 -14.13
CA TRP A 47 12.61 -0.03 -13.29
C TRP A 47 11.59 1.08 -13.01
N LYS A 48 12.03 2.25 -12.54
CA LYS A 48 11.13 3.38 -12.26
C LYS A 48 10.38 3.84 -13.51
N ASN A 49 11.06 3.86 -14.66
CA ASN A 49 10.44 4.24 -15.93
C ASN A 49 9.37 3.25 -16.38
N VAL A 50 9.68 1.95 -16.34
CA VAL A 50 8.74 0.89 -16.72
C VAL A 50 7.56 0.88 -15.75
N LEU A 51 7.82 0.95 -14.45
CA LEU A 51 6.79 0.95 -13.41
C LEU A 51 5.82 2.12 -13.60
N LEU A 52 6.32 3.35 -13.77
CA LEU A 52 5.47 4.52 -13.94
C LEU A 52 4.73 4.50 -15.29
N SER A 53 5.36 4.01 -16.36
CA SER A 53 4.69 3.83 -17.67
C SER A 53 3.55 2.83 -17.58
N VAL A 54 3.76 1.73 -16.88
CA VAL A 54 2.74 0.71 -16.62
C VAL A 54 1.60 1.32 -15.82
N GLN A 55 1.89 1.97 -14.69
CA GLN A 55 0.90 2.64 -13.84
C GLN A 55 0.08 3.65 -14.63
N TYR A 56 0.73 4.49 -15.45
CA TYR A 56 0.05 5.47 -16.29
C TYR A 56 -0.84 4.80 -17.35
N HIS A 57 -0.35 3.76 -18.03
CA HIS A 57 -1.10 3.04 -19.06
C HIS A 57 -2.40 2.43 -18.53
N VAL A 58 -2.36 1.88 -17.32
CA VAL A 58 -3.54 1.28 -16.66
C VAL A 58 -4.39 2.32 -15.91
N SER A 59 -3.83 3.48 -15.56
CA SER A 59 -4.56 4.57 -14.90
C SER A 59 -5.71 5.07 -15.79
N GLY A 60 -6.85 5.38 -15.16
CA GLY A 60 -8.05 5.89 -15.86
C GLY A 60 -9.11 4.85 -16.23
N ASN A 61 -8.85 3.54 -16.08
CA ASN A 61 -9.85 2.48 -16.35
C ASN A 61 -10.11 1.57 -15.14
N TYR A 62 -9.68 1.99 -13.95
CA TYR A 62 -9.97 1.26 -12.73
C TYR A 62 -11.43 1.47 -12.32
N LYS A 63 -12.27 0.52 -12.70
CA LYS A 63 -13.58 0.33 -12.07
C LYS A 63 -13.37 -0.35 -10.72
N LYS A 64 -14.26 -0.07 -9.76
CA LYS A 64 -14.24 -0.62 -8.40
C LYS A 64 -14.02 -2.14 -8.40
N GLU A 65 -14.69 -2.84 -9.32
CA GLU A 65 -14.61 -4.29 -9.52
C GLU A 65 -13.20 -4.79 -9.87
N ASN A 66 -12.44 -4.03 -10.67
CA ASN A 66 -11.09 -4.40 -11.10
C ASN A 66 -10.06 -4.22 -9.97
N ILE A 67 -10.27 -3.24 -9.10
CA ILE A 67 -9.33 -2.90 -8.01
C ILE A 67 -9.23 -4.06 -7.01
N LYS A 68 -10.34 -4.74 -6.73
CA LYS A 68 -10.34 -5.94 -5.89
C LYS A 68 -9.44 -7.05 -6.45
N ALA A 69 -9.34 -7.17 -7.77
CA ALA A 69 -8.52 -8.20 -8.41
C ALA A 69 -7.02 -7.92 -8.33
N VAL A 70 -6.62 -6.64 -8.28
CA VAL A 70 -5.23 -6.23 -8.52
C VAL A 70 -4.56 -5.49 -7.38
N ILE A 71 -5.32 -4.82 -6.51
CA ILE A 71 -4.82 -3.98 -5.43
C ILE A 71 -5.24 -4.54 -4.05
N TYR A 72 -6.10 -5.57 -4.03
CA TYR A 72 -6.53 -6.15 -2.76
C TYR A 72 -5.37 -6.83 -2.00
N GLN A 73 -5.00 -6.25 -0.86
CA GLN A 73 -4.03 -6.80 0.06
C GLN A 73 -4.61 -6.69 1.47
N PRO A 74 -5.01 -7.82 2.07
CA PRO A 74 -5.39 -7.88 3.48
C PRO A 74 -4.32 -7.31 4.42
N ILE A 75 -4.76 -6.65 5.49
CA ILE A 75 -3.85 -6.02 6.46
C ILE A 75 -2.96 -7.03 7.20
N ASP A 76 -3.46 -8.24 7.44
CA ASP A 76 -2.74 -9.32 8.11
C ASP A 76 -1.51 -9.74 7.30
N LYS A 77 -1.60 -9.73 5.97
CA LYS A 77 -0.46 -9.94 5.08
C LYS A 77 0.57 -8.82 5.16
N VAL A 78 0.14 -7.57 5.32
CA VAL A 78 1.05 -6.44 5.54
C VAL A 78 1.78 -6.63 6.86
N ILE A 79 1.04 -6.82 7.95
CA ILE A 79 1.59 -7.07 9.29
C ILE A 79 2.60 -8.22 9.29
N ALA A 80 2.26 -9.34 8.63
CA ALA A 80 3.13 -10.50 8.55
C ALA A 80 4.48 -10.20 7.88
N LYS A 81 4.52 -9.33 6.85
CA LYS A 81 5.78 -8.89 6.23
C LYS A 81 6.67 -8.09 7.17
N PHE A 82 6.07 -7.35 8.10
CA PHE A 82 6.79 -6.48 9.02
C PHE A 82 7.12 -7.15 10.37
N LYS A 83 6.61 -8.36 10.66
CA LYS A 83 6.85 -9.06 11.95
C LYS A 83 8.32 -9.19 12.32
N THR A 84 9.21 -9.41 11.36
CA THR A 84 10.66 -9.53 11.58
C THR A 84 11.42 -8.25 11.24
N HIS A 85 10.72 -7.19 10.84
CA HIS A 85 11.33 -5.92 10.47
C HIS A 85 11.80 -5.17 11.74
N PRO A 86 12.95 -4.49 11.73
CA PRO A 86 13.43 -3.75 12.91
C PRO A 86 12.42 -2.76 13.49
N LEU A 87 11.58 -2.17 12.63
CA LEU A 87 10.47 -1.28 13.03
C LEU A 87 9.50 -1.94 14.03
N ALA A 88 9.30 -3.25 13.97
CA ALA A 88 8.41 -3.98 14.87
C ALA A 88 9.09 -4.41 16.18
N SER A 89 10.41 -4.37 16.27
CA SER A 89 11.16 -4.93 17.40
C SER A 89 10.90 -4.24 18.75
N GLY A 90 10.62 -2.93 18.73
CA GLY A 90 10.26 -2.15 19.92
C GLY A 90 8.75 -2.06 20.19
N LEU A 91 7.91 -2.67 19.35
CA LEU A 91 6.46 -2.51 19.43
C LEU A 91 5.82 -3.69 20.17
N ALA A 92 5.47 -3.48 21.44
CA ALA A 92 4.74 -4.47 22.23
C ALA A 92 3.41 -4.88 21.58
N HIS A 93 3.10 -6.18 21.56
CA HIS A 93 1.89 -6.76 20.96
C HIS A 93 1.69 -6.45 19.45
N PHE A 94 2.78 -6.19 18.73
CA PHE A 94 2.72 -5.89 17.30
C PHE A 94 2.03 -6.99 16.49
N GLY A 95 1.00 -6.60 15.74
CA GLY A 95 0.20 -7.46 14.90
C GLY A 95 -0.82 -8.33 15.64
N GLU A 96 -0.95 -8.18 16.97
CA GLU A 96 -2.00 -8.84 17.73
C GLU A 96 -3.37 -8.32 17.32
N LYS A 97 -4.34 -9.23 17.17
CA LYS A 97 -5.69 -8.87 16.74
C LYS A 97 -6.50 -8.36 17.94
N PHE A 98 -7.10 -7.18 17.83
CA PHE A 98 -7.98 -6.61 18.85
C PHE A 98 -9.41 -7.13 18.69
N ASP A 99 -9.94 -7.04 17.48
CA ASP A 99 -11.26 -7.53 17.07
C ASP A 99 -11.20 -8.06 15.63
N GLU A 100 -12.35 -8.36 15.03
CA GLU A 100 -12.43 -8.90 13.66
C GLU A 100 -11.69 -8.05 12.61
N TYR A 101 -11.67 -6.72 12.79
CA TYR A 101 -11.21 -5.73 11.80
C TYR A 101 -10.09 -4.83 12.30
N SER A 102 -9.51 -5.09 13.48
CA SER A 102 -8.54 -4.18 14.08
C SER A 102 -7.34 -4.91 14.64
N TYR A 103 -6.16 -4.31 14.49
CA TYR A 103 -4.88 -4.90 14.88
C TYR A 103 -4.06 -3.89 15.68
N TRP A 104 -3.42 -4.38 16.73
CA TRP A 104 -2.45 -3.60 17.49
C TRP A 104 -1.18 -3.41 16.67
N ILE A 105 -0.78 -2.17 16.50
CA ILE A 105 0.58 -1.83 16.08
C ILE A 105 1.47 -1.79 17.32
N HIS A 106 0.97 -1.17 18.39
CA HIS A 106 1.58 -1.19 19.70
C HIS A 106 0.48 -1.19 20.76
N LYS A 107 0.63 -1.97 21.82
CA LYS A 107 -0.26 -1.94 22.97
C LYS A 107 0.54 -1.63 24.23
N ALA A 108 0.19 -0.54 24.88
CA ALA A 108 0.71 -0.17 26.18
C ALA A 108 0.07 -1.05 27.27
N ASP A 109 0.82 -1.38 28.32
CA ASP A 109 0.30 -2.12 29.47
C ASP A 109 -0.56 -1.26 30.40
N THR A 110 -0.50 0.06 30.25
CA THR A 110 -1.29 1.01 31.05
C THR A 110 -2.66 1.26 30.43
N GLN A 111 -3.64 1.68 31.25
CA GLN A 111 -4.96 2.14 30.77
C GLN A 111 -4.88 3.56 30.18
N GLY A 112 -3.88 3.80 29.34
CA GLY A 112 -3.60 5.10 28.75
C GLY A 112 -4.47 5.41 27.54
N LYS A 113 -3.92 6.20 26.62
CA LYS A 113 -4.65 6.63 25.41
C LYS A 113 -4.55 5.58 24.32
N VAL A 114 -5.53 5.55 23.44
CA VAL A 114 -5.50 4.73 22.22
C VAL A 114 -5.57 5.63 21.00
N LEU A 115 -4.53 5.60 20.18
CA LEU A 115 -4.52 6.20 18.85
C LEU A 115 -5.14 5.20 17.86
N ILE A 116 -6.29 5.54 17.30
CA ILE A 116 -6.95 4.74 16.27
C ILE A 116 -6.58 5.29 14.90
N TYR A 117 -5.88 4.49 14.10
CA TYR A 117 -5.48 4.82 12.75
C TYR A 117 -6.43 4.20 11.72
N ILE A 118 -6.99 5.07 10.89
CA ILE A 118 -7.82 4.73 9.75
C ILE A 118 -7.09 5.28 8.53
N HIS A 119 -6.67 4.39 7.62
CA HIS A 119 -5.89 4.81 6.46
C HIS A 119 -6.72 5.65 5.49
N GLY A 120 -6.04 6.49 4.70
CA GLY A 120 -6.66 7.14 3.54
C GLY A 120 -6.71 6.18 2.34
N GLY A 121 -7.39 6.57 1.26
CA GLY A 121 -7.47 5.75 0.05
C GLY A 121 -8.78 5.84 -0.72
N GLY A 122 -9.60 6.87 -0.45
CA GLY A 122 -10.87 7.10 -1.15
C GLY A 122 -11.89 5.97 -0.99
N TYR A 123 -11.81 5.20 0.10
CA TYR A 123 -12.63 4.00 0.34
C TYR A 123 -12.52 2.94 -0.79
N LEU A 124 -11.38 2.92 -1.47
CA LEU A 124 -11.17 2.09 -2.64
C LEU A 124 -9.83 1.36 -2.61
N LEU A 125 -8.81 2.04 -2.10
CA LEU A 125 -7.47 1.48 -1.91
C LEU A 125 -7.33 0.99 -0.48
N ASN A 126 -6.70 -0.17 -0.29
CA ASN A 126 -6.29 -0.64 1.04
C ASN A 126 -5.13 0.16 1.58
N MET A 127 -4.80 -0.09 2.85
CA MET A 127 -3.59 0.41 3.44
C MET A 127 -2.34 -0.09 2.69
N PHE A 128 -1.49 0.83 2.26
CA PHE A 128 -0.20 0.51 1.67
C PHE A 128 0.88 0.28 2.73
N GLU A 129 1.94 -0.43 2.36
CA GLU A 129 3.09 -0.68 3.24
C GLU A 129 3.72 0.62 3.75
N SER A 130 3.73 1.70 2.95
CA SER A 130 4.22 3.01 3.39
C SER A 130 3.35 3.65 4.48
N GLN A 131 2.04 3.51 4.40
CA GLN A 131 1.11 3.95 5.45
C GLN A 131 1.28 3.10 6.71
N PHE A 132 1.53 1.80 6.54
CA PHE A 132 1.83 0.89 7.64
C PHE A 132 3.14 1.24 8.37
N VAL A 133 4.19 1.57 7.61
CA VAL A 133 5.45 2.07 8.16
C VAL A 133 5.22 3.39 8.90
N PHE A 134 4.44 4.30 8.32
CA PHE A 134 4.10 5.58 8.96
C PHE A 134 3.41 5.37 10.31
N VAL A 135 2.34 4.56 10.39
CA VAL A 135 1.62 4.35 11.65
C VAL A 135 2.50 3.65 12.70
N SER A 136 3.37 2.74 12.29
CA SER A 136 4.34 2.08 13.18
C SER A 136 5.41 3.05 13.67
N ALA A 137 5.82 4.01 12.83
CA ALA A 137 6.80 5.03 13.19
C ALA A 137 6.25 6.05 14.21
N LEU A 138 4.92 6.20 14.34
CA LEU A 138 4.32 7.14 15.29
C LEU A 138 4.72 6.85 16.73
N HIS A 139 4.85 5.57 17.13
CA HIS A 139 5.31 5.22 18.47
C HIS A 139 6.69 5.82 18.79
N TYR A 140 7.61 5.73 17.84
CA TYR A 140 8.97 6.27 17.98
C TYR A 140 9.06 7.80 17.82
N ALA A 141 7.98 8.45 17.39
CA ALA A 141 7.91 9.90 17.28
C ALA A 141 7.36 10.56 18.57
N LEU A 142 6.77 9.78 19.48
CA LEU A 142 6.33 10.24 20.78
C LEU A 142 7.53 10.34 21.74
N ASP A 143 7.43 11.22 22.74
CA ASP A 143 8.36 11.18 23.88
C ASP A 143 8.14 9.91 24.72
N ASP A 144 9.16 9.50 25.49
CA ASP A 144 9.14 8.24 26.24
C ASP A 144 7.88 8.07 27.11
N HIS A 145 7.46 9.13 27.80
CA HIS A 145 6.28 9.08 28.65
C HIS A 145 4.99 8.88 27.83
N ALA A 146 4.84 9.59 26.72
CA ALA A 146 3.69 9.42 25.83
C ALA A 146 3.70 8.05 25.13
N ALA A 147 4.87 7.57 24.71
CA ALA A 147 5.05 6.29 24.03
C ALA A 147 4.66 5.11 24.93
N GLU A 148 5.09 5.12 26.19
CA GLU A 148 4.76 4.10 27.19
C GLU A 148 3.26 4.06 27.56
N ASN A 149 2.55 5.17 27.37
CA ASN A 149 1.14 5.33 27.78
C ASN A 149 0.16 5.43 26.60
N THR A 150 0.61 5.17 25.38
CA THR A 150 -0.23 5.28 24.18
C THR A 150 -0.21 4.00 23.38
N SER A 151 -1.35 3.31 23.32
CA SER A 151 -1.55 2.21 22.38
C SER A 151 -1.87 2.75 20.99
N ILE A 152 -1.46 2.03 19.94
CA ILE A 152 -1.74 2.35 18.54
C ILE A 152 -2.46 1.17 17.90
N LEU A 153 -3.67 1.43 17.43
CA LEU A 153 -4.55 0.45 16.78
C LEU A 153 -4.75 0.84 15.31
N VAL A 154 -4.64 -0.12 14.40
CA VAL A 154 -5.02 0.07 12.99
C VAL A 154 -6.34 -0.64 12.70
N VAL A 155 -7.22 0.04 11.96
CA VAL A 155 -8.53 -0.49 11.57
C VAL A 155 -8.52 -0.85 10.07
N ASP A 156 -8.84 -2.10 9.78
CA ASP A 156 -9.09 -2.65 8.45
C ASP A 156 -10.58 -2.53 8.09
N TYR A 157 -10.94 -1.37 7.55
CA TYR A 157 -12.31 -1.07 7.13
C TYR A 157 -12.63 -1.56 5.71
N SER A 158 -11.90 -2.54 5.15
CA SER A 158 -11.98 -3.08 3.76
C SER A 158 -13.39 -3.41 3.19
N LEU A 159 -14.45 -3.22 3.97
CA LEU A 159 -15.87 -3.37 3.65
C LEU A 159 -16.30 -2.70 2.34
N THR A 160 -15.67 -1.61 1.90
CA THR A 160 -16.09 -0.95 0.65
C THR A 160 -15.72 -1.70 -0.62
N MET A 161 -14.73 -2.61 -0.63
CA MET A 161 -14.43 -3.45 -1.81
C MET A 161 -15.25 -4.75 -1.88
N LEU A 162 -15.98 -5.09 -0.81
CA LEU A 162 -16.71 -6.35 -0.70
C LEU A 162 -18.23 -6.19 -0.83
N ILE A 163 -18.73 -4.95 -0.78
CA ILE A 163 -20.13 -4.56 -1.03
C ILE A 163 -20.31 -4.12 -2.48
#